data_AF-A0A917DNF7-F1
#
_entry.id   AF-A0A917DNF7-F1
#
_cell.length_a   1.000
_cell.length_b   1.000
_cell.length_c   1.000
_cell.angle_alpha   90.00
_cell.angle_beta   90.00
_cell.angle_gamma   90.00
#
_symmetry.space_group_name_H-M   'P 1'
#
loop_
_entity.id
_entity.type
_entity.pdbx_description
1 polymer ?
#
loop_
_entity_poly.entity_id
_entity_poly.type
_entity_poly.pdbx_seq_one_letter_code
_entity_poly.pdbx_strand_id
1 'polypeptide(L)'
;MNLIMFTPTDSFAAFVEQWSQLYDPNTNWEANYHKHIKIGKPFTHNDILELFEWQSQAGLGKIRTAAIKEKIYPHLDYINDMKFEETLDLVQFNEKFADVAAVSRTLVLHMIKPEVYPLFDQNVHVAYNFIHGIEMGPNEYPIKSEPRLKFYFRHLLPFITREKGDIPMKKIDEALNTFGQLIKRNPKLKI
;
A
#
# COMPACT_ATOMS: atom_id res chain seq x y z
N MET A 1 26.75 11.30 12.00
CA MET A 1 25.52 11.00 11.23
C MET A 1 25.97 10.17 10.04
N ASN A 2 25.85 8.84 10.13
CA ASN A 2 26.29 7.97 9.03
C ASN A 2 25.30 8.16 7.87
N LEU A 3 25.77 8.76 6.79
CA LEU A 3 25.09 8.74 5.51
C LEU A 3 25.00 7.28 5.08
N ILE A 4 23.81 6.68 5.17
CA ILE A 4 23.52 5.43 4.49
C ILE A 4 23.58 5.76 3.01
N MET A 5 24.76 5.59 2.39
CA MET A 5 24.88 5.62 0.94
C MET A 5 24.20 4.35 0.44
N PHE A 6 23.02 4.53 -0.15
CA PHE A 6 22.37 3.46 -0.89
C PHE A 6 23.25 3.14 -2.10
N THR A 7 23.85 1.96 -2.13
CA THR A 7 24.57 1.48 -3.31
C THR A 7 23.55 0.72 -4.17
N PRO A 8 23.25 1.15 -5.41
CA PRO A 8 22.22 0.55 -6.27
C PRO A 8 22.51 -0.88 -6.75
N THR A 9 23.45 -1.60 -6.13
CA THR A 9 23.97 -2.90 -6.59
C THR A 9 23.32 -4.10 -5.91
N ASP A 10 22.45 -3.87 -4.94
CA ASP A 10 21.82 -4.92 -4.16
C ASP A 10 20.49 -5.38 -4.80
N SER A 11 20.27 -6.69 -4.84
CA SER A 11 19.03 -7.29 -5.35
C SER A 11 17.78 -6.72 -4.65
N PHE A 12 16.61 -6.82 -5.29
CA PHE A 12 15.35 -6.39 -4.66
C PHE A 12 15.09 -7.07 -3.30
N ALA A 13 15.51 -8.34 -3.16
CA ALA A 13 15.43 -9.05 -1.88
C ALA A 13 16.28 -8.39 -0.78
N ALA A 14 17.52 -8.00 -1.11
CA ALA A 14 18.39 -7.30 -0.18
C ALA A 14 17.85 -5.90 0.17
N PHE A 15 17.27 -5.19 -0.81
CA PHE A 15 16.54 -3.95 -0.54
C PHE A 15 15.42 -4.17 0.50
N VAL A 16 14.56 -5.17 0.27
CA VAL A 16 13.44 -5.44 1.18
C VAL A 16 13.96 -5.83 2.57
N GLU A 17 14.94 -6.72 2.66
CA GLU A 17 15.52 -7.16 3.92
C GLU A 17 16.10 -5.98 4.74
N GLN A 18 16.83 -5.08 4.09
CA GLN A 18 17.42 -3.93 4.75
C GLN A 18 16.36 -2.95 5.26
N TRP A 19 15.40 -2.59 4.40
CA TRP A 19 14.46 -1.50 4.70
C TRP A 19 13.27 -1.95 5.54
N SER A 20 12.83 -3.21 5.46
CA SER A 20 11.72 -3.69 6.29
C SER A 20 12.10 -3.74 7.77
N GLN A 21 13.38 -4.01 8.09
CA GLN A 21 13.87 -4.03 9.48
C GLN A 21 13.84 -2.66 10.17
N LEU A 22 13.82 -1.58 9.38
CA LEU A 22 13.75 -0.20 9.87
C LEU A 22 12.31 0.32 9.97
N TYR A 23 11.32 -0.49 9.58
CA TYR A 23 9.92 -0.18 9.82
C TYR A 23 9.68 -0.13 11.33
N ASP A 24 9.02 0.93 11.81
CA ASP A 24 8.69 1.08 13.24
C ASP A 24 7.35 0.40 13.53
N PRO A 25 7.33 -0.80 14.13
CA PRO A 25 6.09 -1.51 14.43
C PRO A 25 5.43 -0.99 15.71
N ASN A 26 6.08 -0.09 16.47
CA ASN A 26 5.64 0.33 17.80
C ASN A 26 4.57 1.43 17.75
N THR A 27 4.02 1.72 16.58
CA THR A 27 2.76 2.46 16.54
C THR A 27 1.68 1.52 17.07
N ASN A 28 0.83 2.00 18.00
CA ASN A 28 -0.29 1.23 18.56
C ASN A 28 -1.24 0.64 17.48
N TRP A 29 -1.05 1.03 16.22
CA TRP A 29 -1.86 0.69 15.08
C TRP A 29 -1.43 -0.60 14.37
N GLU A 30 -0.16 -1.01 14.41
CA GLU A 30 0.32 -2.19 13.65
C GLU A 30 -0.37 -3.50 14.09
N ALA A 31 -0.71 -3.59 15.37
CA ALA A 31 -1.52 -4.69 15.91
C ALA A 31 -2.87 -4.84 15.18
N ASN A 32 -3.48 -3.75 14.70
CA ASN A 32 -4.74 -3.80 13.96
C ASN A 32 -4.57 -4.48 12.60
N TYR A 33 -3.43 -4.33 11.92
CA TYR A 33 -3.17 -5.03 10.66
C TYR A 33 -3.25 -6.55 10.86
N HIS A 34 -2.42 -7.09 11.75
CA HIS A 34 -2.37 -8.54 11.99
C HIS A 34 -3.62 -9.10 12.66
N LYS A 35 -4.30 -8.29 13.48
CA LYS A 35 -5.58 -8.66 14.09
C LYS A 35 -6.65 -8.96 13.04
N HIS A 36 -6.67 -8.19 11.95
CA HIS A 36 -7.77 -8.16 10.99
C HIS A 36 -7.46 -8.74 9.62
N ILE A 37 -6.24 -8.57 9.10
CA ILE A 37 -5.77 -9.21 7.86
C ILE A 37 -5.51 -10.69 8.15
N LYS A 38 -6.60 -11.43 8.37
CA LYS A 38 -6.60 -12.88 8.56
C LYS A 38 -7.11 -13.52 7.27
N ILE A 39 -6.30 -14.42 6.74
CA ILE A 39 -6.69 -15.26 5.62
C ILE A 39 -7.82 -16.20 6.09
N GLY A 40 -8.86 -16.33 5.28
CA GLY A 40 -9.96 -17.28 5.53
C GLY A 40 -11.00 -16.82 6.56
N LYS A 41 -11.05 -15.54 6.93
CA LYS A 41 -12.12 -14.98 7.78
C LYS A 41 -12.80 -13.80 7.09
N PRO A 42 -14.14 -13.70 7.15
CA PRO A 42 -14.84 -12.53 6.65
C PRO A 42 -14.54 -11.32 7.55
N PHE A 43 -14.51 -10.14 6.95
CA PHE A 43 -14.46 -8.87 7.65
C PHE A 43 -15.84 -8.47 8.15
N THR A 44 -15.84 -7.82 9.31
CA THR A 44 -16.92 -6.99 9.82
C THR A 44 -16.66 -5.52 9.45
N HIS A 45 -17.66 -4.66 9.61
CA HIS A 45 -17.48 -3.21 9.48
C HIS A 45 -16.38 -2.65 10.39
N ASN A 46 -16.22 -3.19 11.60
CA ASN A 46 -15.17 -2.75 12.52
C ASN A 46 -13.78 -3.15 12.01
N ASP A 47 -13.64 -4.34 11.43
CA ASP A 47 -12.37 -4.78 10.86
C ASP A 47 -11.95 -3.87 9.70
N ILE A 48 -12.90 -3.49 8.82
CA ILE A 48 -12.65 -2.49 7.76
C ILE A 48 -12.18 -1.17 8.38
N LEU A 49 -12.89 -0.65 9.38
CA LEU A 49 -12.55 0.65 9.96
C LEU A 49 -11.18 0.65 10.63
N GLU A 50 -10.88 -0.35 11.46
CA GLU A 50 -9.61 -0.49 12.18
C GLU A 50 -8.42 -0.68 11.22
N LEU A 51 -8.63 -1.33 10.06
CA LEU A 51 -7.62 -1.41 9.00
C LEU A 51 -7.39 -0.08 8.28
N PHE A 52 -8.45 0.69 8.07
CA PHE A 52 -8.31 2.05 7.53
C PHE A 52 -7.63 3.01 8.51
N GLU A 53 -7.88 2.86 9.81
CA GLU A 53 -7.17 3.60 10.87
C GLU A 53 -5.69 3.24 10.88
N TRP A 54 -5.36 1.95 10.82
CA TRP A 54 -4.00 1.48 10.68
C TRP A 54 -3.30 2.09 9.47
N GLN A 55 -3.91 2.03 8.29
CA GLN A 55 -3.28 2.57 7.09
C GLN A 55 -3.08 4.09 7.13
N SER A 56 -3.92 4.82 7.87
CA SER A 56 -3.80 6.27 8.03
C SER A 56 -2.64 6.68 8.94
N GLN A 57 -2.28 5.86 9.94
CA GLN A 57 -1.28 6.10 11.00
C GLN A 57 -1.51 7.37 11.86
N ALA A 58 -2.39 8.27 11.44
CA ALA A 58 -2.80 9.50 12.12
C ALA A 58 -4.30 9.47 12.52
N GLY A 59 -4.94 8.30 12.47
CA GLY A 59 -6.37 8.13 12.66
C GLY A 59 -7.22 8.54 11.45
N LEU A 60 -8.53 8.32 11.53
CA LEU A 60 -9.48 8.68 10.48
C LEU A 60 -10.19 9.99 10.82
N GLY A 61 -9.98 11.03 10.01
CA GLY A 61 -10.79 12.24 10.07
C GLY A 61 -12.23 11.98 9.61
N LYS A 62 -13.18 12.83 10.05
CA LYS A 62 -14.62 12.68 9.79
C LYS A 62 -14.97 12.41 8.32
N ILE A 63 -14.31 13.12 7.39
CA ILE A 63 -14.53 12.99 5.94
C ILE A 63 -14.17 11.57 5.46
N ARG A 64 -13.03 11.04 5.92
CA ARG A 64 -12.58 9.71 5.51
C ARG A 64 -13.46 8.62 6.12
N THR A 65 -13.86 8.78 7.37
CA THR A 65 -14.81 7.87 8.03
C THR A 65 -16.16 7.84 7.32
N ALA A 66 -16.70 8.99 6.93
CA ALA A 66 -17.95 9.06 6.15
C ALA A 66 -17.80 8.36 4.79
N ALA A 67 -16.71 8.63 4.06
CA ALA A 67 -16.45 7.99 2.77
C ALA A 67 -16.34 6.46 2.87
N ILE A 68 -15.74 5.92 3.94
CA ILE A 68 -15.69 4.47 4.18
C ILE A 68 -17.12 3.91 4.38
N LYS A 69 -17.92 4.56 5.22
CA LYS A 69 -19.30 4.13 5.50
C LYS A 69 -20.20 4.21 4.27
N GLU A 70 -20.04 5.23 3.45
CA GLU A 70 -20.90 5.46 2.28
C GLU A 70 -20.49 4.62 1.08
N LYS A 71 -19.19 4.34 0.90
CA LYS A 71 -18.65 3.80 -0.36
C LYS A 71 -18.00 2.43 -0.25
N ILE A 72 -17.69 1.96 0.95
CA ILE A 72 -17.03 0.66 1.17
C ILE A 72 -17.97 -0.30 1.89
N TYR A 73 -18.65 0.15 2.95
CA TYR A 73 -19.55 -0.70 3.73
C TYR A 73 -20.67 -1.34 2.90
N PRO A 74 -21.31 -0.64 1.93
CA PRO A 74 -22.33 -1.26 1.07
C PRO A 74 -21.79 -2.39 0.18
N HIS A 75 -20.49 -2.63 0.18
CA HIS A 75 -19.82 -3.66 -0.61
C HIS A 75 -19.06 -4.66 0.26
N LEU A 76 -19.33 -4.70 1.58
CA LEU A 76 -18.68 -5.63 2.50
C LEU A 76 -18.88 -7.09 2.10
N ASP A 77 -20.09 -7.48 1.69
CA ASP A 77 -20.37 -8.84 1.24
C ASP A 77 -19.49 -9.21 0.04
N TYR A 78 -19.41 -8.34 -0.96
CA TYR A 78 -18.51 -8.52 -2.11
C TYR A 78 -17.04 -8.65 -1.69
N ILE A 79 -16.57 -7.79 -0.77
CA ILE A 79 -15.18 -7.87 -0.26
C ILE A 79 -14.95 -9.24 0.38
N ASN A 80 -15.91 -9.71 1.19
CA ASN A 80 -15.82 -10.99 1.87
C ASN A 80 -15.85 -12.16 0.90
N ASP A 81 -16.75 -12.18 -0.07
CA ASP A 81 -16.83 -13.22 -1.10
C ASP A 81 -15.49 -13.34 -1.84
N MET A 82 -14.96 -12.21 -2.30
CA MET A 82 -13.71 -12.19 -3.06
C MET A 82 -12.47 -12.60 -2.26
N LYS A 83 -12.50 -12.58 -0.92
CA LYS A 83 -11.39 -13.12 -0.12
C LYS A 83 -11.24 -14.62 -0.31
N PHE A 84 -12.33 -15.33 -0.55
CA PHE A 84 -12.38 -16.79 -0.66
C PHE A 84 -12.24 -17.29 -2.10
N GLU A 85 -12.54 -16.45 -3.09
CA GLU A 85 -12.32 -16.76 -4.51
C GLU A 85 -10.84 -16.89 -4.87
N GLU A 86 -10.45 -17.75 -5.80
CA GLU A 86 -9.04 -17.88 -6.21
C GLU A 86 -8.54 -16.61 -6.92
N THR A 87 -9.38 -16.06 -7.79
CA THR A 87 -9.07 -14.89 -8.63
C THR A 87 -10.04 -13.74 -8.37
N LEU A 88 -9.58 -12.51 -8.54
CA LEU A 88 -10.41 -11.31 -8.44
C LEU A 88 -10.61 -10.71 -9.84
N ASP A 89 -11.86 -10.54 -10.27
CA ASP A 89 -12.18 -9.77 -11.48
C ASP A 89 -11.92 -8.28 -11.22
N LEU A 90 -10.84 -7.77 -11.82
CA LEU A 90 -10.46 -6.37 -11.68
C LEU A 90 -11.39 -5.41 -12.43
N VAL A 91 -12.11 -5.85 -13.46
CA VAL A 91 -13.10 -5.01 -14.14
C VAL A 91 -14.27 -4.77 -13.21
N GLN A 92 -14.85 -5.85 -12.68
CA GLN A 92 -15.96 -5.77 -11.73
C GLN A 92 -15.55 -5.01 -10.46
N PHE A 93 -14.36 -5.27 -9.92
CA PHE A 93 -13.83 -4.54 -8.77
C PHE A 93 -13.77 -3.02 -9.03
N ASN A 94 -13.22 -2.61 -10.18
CA ASN A 94 -13.04 -1.21 -10.50
C ASN A 94 -14.36 -0.48 -10.73
N GLU A 95 -15.36 -1.15 -11.30
CA GLU A 95 -16.73 -0.63 -11.43
C GLU A 95 -17.37 -0.43 -10.06
N LYS A 96 -17.29 -1.45 -9.18
CA LYS A 96 -17.90 -1.42 -7.85
C LYS A 96 -17.32 -0.34 -6.94
N PHE A 97 -16.03 -0.06 -7.08
CA PHE A 97 -15.32 0.93 -6.26
C PHE A 97 -14.91 2.19 -7.04
N ALA A 98 -15.59 2.51 -8.15
CA ALA A 98 -15.24 3.64 -9.03
C ALA A 98 -15.15 4.99 -8.28
N ASP A 99 -16.05 5.20 -7.31
CA ASP A 99 -16.17 6.43 -6.52
C ASP A 99 -15.28 6.48 -5.26
N VAL A 100 -14.51 5.42 -5.01
CA VAL A 100 -13.57 5.34 -3.88
C VAL A 100 -12.25 6.02 -4.26
N ALA A 101 -11.58 6.69 -3.32
CA ALA A 101 -10.28 7.29 -3.59
C ALA A 101 -9.22 6.22 -3.94
N ALA A 102 -8.27 6.53 -4.82
CA ALA A 102 -7.29 5.55 -5.31
C ALA A 102 -6.56 4.77 -4.21
N VAL A 103 -6.03 5.47 -3.20
CA VAL A 103 -5.30 4.86 -2.06
C VAL A 103 -6.21 3.93 -1.24
N SER A 104 -7.48 4.29 -1.10
CA SER A 104 -8.47 3.45 -0.42
C SER A 104 -8.84 2.22 -1.24
N ARG A 105 -8.93 2.34 -2.57
CA ARG A 105 -9.15 1.19 -3.47
C ARG A 105 -8.01 0.18 -3.40
N THR A 106 -6.76 0.64 -3.46
CA THR A 106 -5.59 -0.24 -3.37
C THR A 106 -5.50 -0.91 -2.00
N LEU A 107 -5.93 -0.24 -0.92
CA LEU A 107 -6.08 -0.88 0.38
C LEU A 107 -7.16 -1.97 0.35
N VAL A 108 -8.33 -1.74 -0.25
CA VAL A 108 -9.37 -2.77 -0.37
C VAL A 108 -8.86 -3.97 -1.17
N LEU A 109 -8.12 -3.77 -2.26
CA LEU A 109 -7.47 -4.87 -2.99
C LEU A 109 -6.53 -5.69 -2.08
N HIS A 110 -5.66 -5.01 -1.33
CA HIS A 110 -4.76 -5.64 -0.38
C HIS A 110 -5.53 -6.39 0.73
N MET A 111 -6.65 -5.86 1.21
CA MET A 111 -7.49 -6.54 2.20
C MET A 111 -8.11 -7.85 1.67
N ILE A 112 -8.46 -7.87 0.38
CA ILE A 112 -9.01 -9.05 -0.29
C ILE A 112 -7.91 -10.09 -0.52
N LYS A 113 -6.79 -9.69 -1.16
CA LYS A 113 -5.63 -10.56 -1.46
C LYS A 113 -4.32 -9.90 -1.02
N PRO A 114 -3.94 -10.01 0.27
CA PRO A 114 -2.78 -9.29 0.83
C PRO A 114 -1.45 -9.74 0.25
N GLU A 115 -1.35 -10.97 -0.23
CA GLU A 115 -0.12 -11.48 -0.86
C GLU A 115 -0.01 -11.17 -2.36
N VAL A 116 -1.08 -10.63 -2.98
CA VAL A 116 -1.13 -10.35 -4.42
C VAL A 116 -1.01 -8.85 -4.69
N TYR A 117 -1.74 -8.04 -3.94
CA TYR A 117 -1.86 -6.61 -4.20
C TYR A 117 -1.04 -5.81 -3.20
N PRO A 118 0.05 -5.12 -3.61
CA PRO A 118 0.83 -4.28 -2.71
C PRO A 118 0.03 -3.06 -2.27
N LEU A 119 0.42 -2.47 -1.15
CA LEU A 119 -0.11 -1.18 -0.70
C LEU A 119 0.42 -0.05 -1.57
N PHE A 120 -0.33 1.04 -1.63
CA PHE A 120 0.05 2.20 -2.41
C PHE A 120 -0.33 3.51 -1.74
N ASP A 121 0.68 4.36 -1.57
CA ASP A 121 0.56 5.73 -1.13
C ASP A 121 1.69 6.58 -1.71
N GLN A 122 1.85 7.80 -1.19
CA GLN A 122 2.92 8.69 -1.64
C GLN A 122 4.32 8.15 -1.33
N ASN A 123 4.54 7.48 -0.20
CA ASN A 123 5.85 6.97 0.18
C ASN A 123 6.25 5.84 -0.77
N VAL A 124 5.33 4.91 -1.05
CA VAL A 124 5.54 3.83 -2.03
C VAL A 124 5.83 4.40 -3.43
N HIS A 125 5.09 5.44 -3.85
CA HIS A 125 5.32 6.09 -5.14
C HIS A 125 6.72 6.71 -5.24
N VAL A 126 7.16 7.42 -4.19
CA VAL A 126 8.51 8.02 -4.12
C VAL A 126 9.60 6.94 -4.13
N ALA A 127 9.43 5.87 -3.35
CA ALA A 127 10.36 4.75 -3.30
C ALA A 127 10.52 4.10 -4.67
N TYR A 128 9.40 3.80 -5.36
CA TYR A 128 9.43 3.22 -6.70
C TYR A 128 10.24 4.09 -7.66
N ASN A 129 9.96 5.40 -7.72
CA ASN A 129 10.62 6.29 -8.66
C ASN A 129 12.11 6.44 -8.37
N PHE A 130 12.51 6.48 -7.09
CA PHE A 130 13.92 6.45 -6.72
C PHE A 130 14.60 5.16 -7.21
N ILE A 131 14.01 3.98 -6.94
CA ILE A 131 14.56 2.68 -7.37
C ILE A 131 14.77 2.63 -8.89
N HIS A 132 13.91 3.31 -9.66
CA HIS A 132 13.95 3.32 -11.12
C HIS A 132 14.73 4.50 -11.72
N GLY A 133 15.42 5.32 -10.92
CA GLY A 133 16.15 6.48 -11.43
C GLY A 133 15.26 7.57 -12.02
N ILE A 134 13.98 7.60 -11.65
CA ILE A 134 13.01 8.58 -12.13
C ILE A 134 13.11 9.81 -11.22
N GLU A 135 13.67 10.90 -11.77
CA GLU A 135 13.68 12.19 -11.10
C GLU A 135 12.25 12.63 -10.80
N MET A 136 11.98 12.94 -9.53
CA MET A 136 10.74 13.58 -9.13
C MET A 136 10.94 14.66 -8.08
N GLY A 137 10.17 15.74 -8.22
CA GLY A 137 9.91 16.68 -7.15
C GLY A 137 9.06 16.07 -6.02
N PRO A 138 9.23 16.49 -4.75
CA PRO A 138 8.41 16.01 -3.63
C PRO A 138 6.91 16.29 -3.78
N ASN A 139 6.52 17.19 -4.70
CA ASN A 139 5.15 17.59 -5.00
C ASN A 139 4.57 16.91 -6.25
N GLU A 140 5.30 15.99 -6.89
CA GLU A 140 4.89 15.37 -8.16
C GLU A 140 4.04 14.11 -7.99
N TYR A 141 3.74 13.74 -6.74
CA TYR A 141 2.74 12.71 -6.47
C TYR A 141 1.39 13.13 -7.06
N PRO A 142 0.79 12.34 -7.98
CA PRO A 142 -0.41 12.77 -8.68
C PRO A 142 -1.54 13.09 -7.71
N ILE A 143 -2.25 14.20 -7.89
CA ILE A 143 -3.35 14.60 -6.98
C ILE A 143 -4.62 13.78 -7.27
N LYS A 144 -4.88 13.47 -8.54
CA LYS A 144 -6.09 12.79 -9.01
C LYS A 144 -6.00 11.26 -8.86
N SER A 145 -7.15 10.61 -8.67
CA SER A 145 -7.23 9.14 -8.49
C SER A 145 -6.86 8.36 -9.75
N GLU A 146 -7.25 8.83 -10.94
CA GLU A 146 -7.00 8.10 -12.19
C GLU A 146 -5.50 7.92 -12.49
N PRO A 147 -4.64 8.96 -12.49
CA PRO A 147 -3.21 8.77 -12.66
C PRO A 147 -2.58 7.85 -11.61
N ARG A 148 -3.05 7.90 -10.35
CA ARG A 148 -2.60 7.02 -9.28
C ARG A 148 -2.90 5.55 -9.58
N LEU A 149 -4.12 5.23 -10.00
CA LEU A 149 -4.52 3.86 -10.32
C LEU A 149 -3.84 3.37 -11.60
N LYS A 150 -3.69 4.24 -12.59
CA LYS A 150 -2.91 3.92 -13.80
C LYS A 150 -1.48 3.55 -13.42
N PHE A 151 -0.84 4.32 -12.54
CA PHE A 151 0.49 4.00 -12.04
C PHE A 151 0.51 2.68 -11.28
N TYR A 152 -0.44 2.49 -10.36
CA TYR A 152 -0.56 1.27 -9.57
C TYR A 152 -0.61 0.01 -10.43
N PHE A 153 -1.57 -0.06 -11.37
CA PHE A 153 -1.80 -1.25 -12.19
C PHE A 153 -0.77 -1.43 -13.32
N ARG A 154 -0.20 -0.35 -13.87
CA ARG A 154 0.72 -0.45 -15.03
C ARG A 154 2.19 -0.50 -14.65
N HIS A 155 2.56 -0.02 -13.47
CA HIS A 155 3.97 0.10 -13.08
C HIS A 155 4.25 -0.63 -11.77
N LEU A 156 3.57 -0.26 -10.67
CA LEU A 156 3.89 -0.80 -9.35
C LEU A 156 3.58 -2.29 -9.25
N LEU A 157 2.33 -2.69 -9.51
CA LEU A 157 1.91 -4.09 -9.38
C LEU A 157 2.76 -5.03 -10.26
N PRO A 158 2.96 -4.76 -11.58
CA PRO A 158 3.82 -5.61 -12.41
C PRO A 158 5.27 -5.69 -11.94
N PHE A 159 5.83 -4.60 -11.42
CA PHE A 159 7.17 -4.59 -10.82
C PHE A 159 7.23 -5.51 -9.61
N ILE A 160 6.34 -5.33 -8.64
CA ILE A 160 6.31 -6.16 -7.43
C ILE A 160 6.04 -7.62 -7.77
N THR A 161 5.09 -7.92 -8.65
CA THR A 161 4.82 -9.31 -9.08
C THR A 161 6.06 -9.98 -9.66
N ARG A 162 6.87 -9.25 -10.43
CA ARG A 162 8.10 -9.80 -11.03
C ARG A 162 9.22 -9.99 -10.01
N GLU A 163 9.42 -9.03 -9.11
CA GLU A 163 10.56 -9.04 -8.17
C GLU A 163 10.28 -9.76 -6.84
N LYS A 164 9.01 -9.97 -6.48
CA LYS A 164 8.59 -10.48 -5.15
C LYS A 164 9.24 -11.81 -4.78
N GLY A 165 9.36 -12.76 -5.71
CA GLY A 165 9.80 -14.12 -5.39
C GLY A 165 9.04 -14.70 -4.19
N ASP A 166 9.77 -15.21 -3.19
CA ASP A 166 9.21 -15.75 -1.94
C ASP A 166 9.06 -14.70 -0.82
N ILE A 167 9.31 -13.43 -1.10
CA ILE A 167 9.29 -12.37 -0.10
C ILE A 167 7.82 -12.08 0.31
N PRO A 168 7.47 -12.12 1.60
CA PRO A 168 6.13 -11.76 2.07
C PRO A 168 5.74 -10.34 1.63
N MET A 169 4.51 -10.15 1.13
CA MET A 169 4.08 -8.85 0.59
C MET A 169 4.20 -7.75 1.63
N LYS A 170 3.86 -8.07 2.89
CA LYS A 170 3.96 -7.09 3.98
C LYS A 170 5.37 -6.55 4.18
N LYS A 171 6.42 -7.38 4.02
CA LYS A 171 7.82 -6.90 4.11
C LYS A 171 8.17 -5.95 2.97
N ILE A 172 7.65 -6.21 1.77
CA ILE A 172 7.81 -5.33 0.60
C ILE A 172 7.15 -3.98 0.89
N ASP A 173 5.91 -3.99 1.38
CA ASP A 173 5.17 -2.78 1.72
C ASP A 173 5.88 -1.96 2.81
N GLU A 174 6.40 -2.63 3.85
CA GLU A 174 7.20 -2.01 4.93
C GLU A 174 8.47 -1.37 4.40
N ALA A 175 9.22 -2.08 3.56
CA ALA A 175 10.46 -1.60 2.96
C ALA A 175 10.23 -0.36 2.09
N LEU A 176 9.26 -0.42 1.18
CA LEU A 176 8.92 0.70 0.29
C LEU A 176 8.42 1.91 1.08
N ASN A 177 7.58 1.70 2.10
CA ASN A 177 7.11 2.79 2.94
C ASN A 177 8.26 3.44 3.73
N THR A 178 9.09 2.65 4.40
CA THR A 178 10.21 3.14 5.21
C THR A 178 11.23 3.89 4.34
N PHE A 179 11.59 3.32 3.19
CA PHE A 179 12.50 3.96 2.26
C PHE A 179 11.91 5.26 1.68
N GLY A 180 10.64 5.24 1.26
CA GLY A 180 9.95 6.42 0.75
C GLY A 180 9.88 7.57 1.77
N GLN A 181 9.66 7.24 3.05
CA GLN A 181 9.72 8.23 4.14
C GLN A 181 11.11 8.86 4.26
N LEU A 182 12.18 8.07 4.16
CA LEU A 182 13.55 8.57 4.21
C LEU A 182 13.81 9.57 3.06
N ILE A 183 13.46 9.20 1.82
CA ILE A 183 13.68 10.06 0.65
C ILE A 183 12.94 11.39 0.82
N LYS A 184 11.67 11.36 1.25
CA LYS A 184 10.88 12.58 1.49
C LYS A 184 11.48 13.47 2.58
N ARG A 185 12.07 12.90 3.62
CA ARG A 185 12.76 13.65 4.70
C ARG A 185 14.12 14.20 4.26
N ASN A 186 14.69 13.68 3.18
CA ASN A 186 16.02 14.03 2.69
C ASN A 186 15.97 14.44 1.21
N PRO A 187 15.38 15.60 0.86
CA PRO A 187 15.19 16.03 -0.53
C PRO A 187 16.50 16.30 -1.30
N LYS A 188 17.65 16.23 -0.64
CA LYS A 188 18.98 16.29 -1.27
C LYS A 188 19.45 14.94 -1.83
N LEU A 189 18.80 13.83 -1.46
CA LEU A 189 19.07 12.50 -2.01
C LEU A 189 18.48 12.32 -3.42
N LYS A 190 18.11 13.39 -4.14
CA LYS A 190 17.64 13.24 -5.51
C LYS A 190 18.76 12.66 -6.37
N ILE A 191 18.38 11.71 -7.22
CA ILE A 191 19.22 11.15 -8.28
C ILE A 191 19.48 12.26 -9.29
#